data_AF-A0T0D6-F1
#
_entry.id   AF-A0T0D6-F1
#
_cell.length_a   1.000
_cell.length_b   1.000
_cell.length_c   1.000
_cell.angle_alpha   90.00
_cell.angle_beta   90.00
_cell.angle_gamma   90.00
#
_symmetry.space_group_name_H-M   'P 1'
#
loop_
_entity.id
_entity.type
_entity.pdbx_description
1 polymer ?
#
loop_
_entity_poly.entity_id
_entity_poly.type
_entity_poly.pdbx_seq_one_letter_code
_entity_poly.pdbx_strand_id
1 'polypeptide(L)'
;MANNKSAQKRIQVNERNRLQNRFYKSSVRTLIKVFLKNLEIYKTSKSPEGKEKLQKILSSVYSLIDKGTKKNVFHKNAAARKKAKLASSLKIS
;
A
#
# COMPACT_ATOMS: atom_id res chain seq x y z
N MET A 1 17.46 -11.26 26.75
CA MET A 1 17.49 -12.57 26.08
C MET A 1 16.17 -13.29 26.31
N ALA A 2 15.82 -14.29 25.49
CA ALA A 2 14.62 -15.09 25.70
C ALA A 2 14.91 -16.26 26.65
N ASN A 3 14.31 -16.24 27.84
CA ASN A 3 14.61 -17.18 28.93
C ASN A 3 13.71 -18.44 28.91
N ASN A 4 12.72 -18.49 28.01
CA ASN A 4 11.81 -19.62 27.83
C ASN A 4 11.73 -19.98 26.34
N LYS A 5 11.57 -21.28 26.02
CA LYS A 5 11.31 -21.80 24.67
C LYS A 5 10.15 -21.08 23.98
N SER A 6 9.09 -20.74 24.72
CA SER A 6 7.96 -19.97 24.19
C SER A 6 8.39 -18.58 23.71
N ALA A 7 9.23 -17.89 24.48
CA ALA A 7 9.75 -16.57 24.14
C ALA A 7 10.66 -16.62 22.90
N GLN A 8 11.54 -17.61 22.79
CA GLN A 8 12.39 -17.81 21.61
C GLN A 8 11.55 -18.02 20.34
N LYS A 9 10.53 -18.88 20.40
CA LYS A 9 9.58 -19.10 19.29
C LYS A 9 8.85 -17.82 18.90
N ARG A 10 8.41 -17.03 19.87
CA ARG A 10 7.71 -15.76 19.60
C ARG A 10 8.61 -14.75 18.88
N ILE A 11 9.89 -14.68 19.23
CA ILE A 11 10.87 -13.81 18.54
C ILE A 11 10.97 -14.20 17.06
N GLN A 12 11.17 -15.47 16.75
CA GLN A 12 11.29 -15.97 15.37
C GLN A 12 10.01 -15.72 14.54
N VAL A 13 8.84 -16.00 15.12
CA VAL A 13 7.54 -15.76 14.46
C VAL A 13 7.31 -14.27 14.22
N ASN A 14 7.64 -13.42 15.19
CA ASN A 14 7.51 -11.97 15.08
C ASN A 14 8.43 -11.41 13.99
N GLU A 15 9.66 -11.88 13.90
CA GLU A 15 10.60 -11.49 12.85
C GLU A 15 10.10 -11.87 11.46
N ARG A 16 9.65 -13.12 11.28
CA ARG A 16 9.03 -13.59 10.03
C ARG A 16 7.86 -12.70 9.62
N ASN A 17 6.92 -12.47 10.55
CA ASN A 17 5.75 -11.62 10.30
C ASN A 17 6.13 -10.15 10.04
N ARG A 18 7.16 -9.63 10.73
CA ARG A 18 7.68 -8.27 10.52
C ARG A 18 8.19 -8.09 9.10
N LEU A 19 8.95 -9.05 8.57
CA LEU A 19 9.47 -9.00 7.19
C LEU A 19 8.33 -9.03 6.16
N GLN A 20 7.38 -9.95 6.31
CA GLN A 20 6.21 -10.04 5.43
C GLN A 20 5.39 -8.74 5.47
N ASN A 21 5.08 -8.23 6.66
CA ASN A 21 4.32 -6.99 6.84
C ASN A 21 5.08 -5.78 6.27
N ARG A 22 6.40 -5.73 6.44
CA ARG A 22 7.26 -4.66 5.91
C ARG A 22 7.18 -4.62 4.39
N PHE A 23 7.23 -5.77 3.71
CA PHE A 23 7.11 -5.84 2.25
C PHE A 23 5.81 -5.17 1.76
N TYR A 24 4.65 -5.63 2.23
CA TYR A 24 3.37 -5.05 1.82
C TYR A 24 3.25 -3.55 2.18
N LYS A 25 3.66 -3.15 3.40
CA LYS A 25 3.60 -1.74 3.83
C LYS A 25 4.50 -0.83 3.00
N SER A 26 5.73 -1.26 2.73
CA SER A 26 6.70 -0.49 1.95
C SER A 26 6.28 -0.40 0.49
N SER A 27 5.88 -1.51 -0.13
CA SER A 27 5.43 -1.54 -1.52
C SER A 27 4.19 -0.67 -1.75
N VAL A 28 3.19 -0.71 -0.86
CA VAL A 28 2.02 0.19 -0.94
C VAL A 28 2.45 1.66 -0.80
N ARG A 29 3.36 1.98 0.14
CA ARG A 29 3.87 3.35 0.32
C ARG A 29 4.58 3.87 -0.94
N THR A 30 5.43 3.04 -1.54
CA THR A 30 6.16 3.38 -2.77
C THR A 30 5.19 3.64 -3.92
N LEU A 31 4.23 2.74 -4.16
CA LEU A 31 3.25 2.93 -5.24
C LEU A 31 2.37 4.16 -5.03
N ILE A 32 1.96 4.47 -3.79
CA ILE A 32 1.23 5.70 -3.48
C ILE A 32 2.08 6.94 -3.78
N LYS A 33 3.38 6.94 -3.44
CA LYS A 33 4.28 8.05 -3.77
C LYS A 33 4.40 8.26 -5.28
N VAL A 34 4.52 7.16 -6.03
CA VAL A 34 4.55 7.20 -7.50
C VAL A 34 3.21 7.73 -8.05
N PHE A 35 2.07 7.29 -7.51
CA PHE A 35 0.75 7.79 -7.90
C PHE A 35 0.64 9.31 -7.71
N LEU A 36 0.98 9.81 -6.52
CA LEU A 36 0.89 11.25 -6.21
C LEU A 36 1.78 12.09 -7.12
N LYS A 37 3.02 11.65 -7.39
CA LYS A 37 3.92 12.33 -8.34
C LYS A 37 3.35 12.39 -9.76
N ASN A 38 2.77 11.29 -10.25
CA ASN A 38 2.15 11.29 -11.58
C ASN A 38 0.85 12.13 -11.61
N LEU A 39 0.15 12.23 -10.48
CA LEU A 39 -1.07 13.03 -10.36
C LEU A 39 -0.75 14.53 -10.42
N GLU A 40 0.33 14.97 -9.78
CA GLU A 40 0.84 16.35 -9.92
C GLU A 40 1.19 16.69 -11.37
N ILE A 41 1.88 15.78 -12.07
CA ILE A 41 2.22 15.96 -13.50
C ILE A 41 0.94 16.01 -14.37
N TYR A 42 -0.01 15.12 -14.11
CA TYR A 42 -1.28 15.06 -14.85
C TYR A 42 -2.13 16.32 -14.66
N LYS A 43 -2.14 16.92 -13.47
CA LYS A 43 -2.84 18.20 -13.22
C LYS A 43 -2.37 19.32 -14.15
N THR A 44 -1.08 19.33 -14.50
CA THR A 44 -0.51 20.31 -15.42
C THR A 44 -0.71 19.90 -16.88
N SER A 45 -0.41 18.66 -17.25
CA SER A 45 -0.39 18.23 -18.65
C SER A 45 -1.77 17.86 -19.22
N LYS A 46 -2.70 17.37 -18.39
CA LYS A 46 -4.03 16.86 -18.77
C LYS A 46 -4.03 15.89 -19.96
N SER A 47 -2.90 15.21 -20.21
CA SER A 47 -2.75 14.30 -21.33
C SER A 47 -3.52 12.98 -21.09
N PRO A 48 -4.19 12.41 -22.11
CA PRO A 48 -4.89 11.12 -22.00
C PRO A 48 -3.95 9.98 -21.54
N GLU A 49 -2.69 9.97 -22.00
CA GLU A 49 -1.69 8.98 -21.59
C GLU A 49 -1.39 9.06 -20.08
N GLY A 50 -1.38 10.28 -19.53
CA GLY A 50 -1.21 10.51 -18.10
C GLY A 50 -2.35 9.89 -17.28
N LYS A 51 -3.58 10.00 -17.78
CA LYS A 51 -4.77 9.40 -17.16
C LYS A 51 -4.69 7.88 -17.15
N GLU A 52 -4.30 7.26 -18.27
CA GLU A 52 -4.14 5.80 -18.34
C GLU A 52 -3.05 5.29 -17.39
N LYS A 53 -1.91 6.00 -17.33
CA LYS A 53 -0.82 5.67 -16.42
C LYS A 53 -1.26 5.74 -14.96
N LEU A 54 -2.02 6.77 -14.58
CA LEU A 54 -2.61 6.89 -13.24
C LEU A 54 -3.53 5.73 -12.92
N GLN A 55 -4.40 5.34 -13.85
CA GLN A 55 -5.32 4.21 -13.67
C GLN A 55 -4.57 2.88 -13.47
N LYS A 56 -3.48 2.65 -14.23
CA LYS A 56 -2.61 1.46 -14.08
C LYS A 56 -1.89 1.43 -12.72
N ILE A 57 -1.41 2.58 -12.25
CA ILE A 57 -0.79 2.67 -10.91
C ILE A 57 -1.84 2.44 -9.83
N LEU A 58 -3.03 3.05 -9.96
CA LEU A 58 -4.12 2.92 -9.00
C LEU A 58 -4.60 1.47 -8.86
N SER A 59 -4.79 0.76 -9.97
CA SER A 59 -5.16 -0.65 -9.95
C SER A 59 -4.11 -1.53 -9.26
N SER A 60 -2.82 -1.23 -9.48
CA SER A 60 -1.71 -1.91 -8.82
C SER A 60 -1.71 -1.65 -7.30
N VAL A 61 -1.94 -0.40 -6.89
CA VAL A 61 -2.07 -0.03 -5.46
C VAL A 61 -3.24 -0.77 -4.82
N TYR A 62 -4.41 -0.80 -5.46
CA TYR A 62 -5.59 -1.48 -4.95
C TYR A 62 -5.36 -2.99 -4.80
N SER A 63 -4.80 -3.63 -5.83
CA SER A 63 -4.44 -5.05 -5.79
C SER A 63 -3.53 -5.38 -4.61
N LEU A 64 -2.52 -4.54 -4.37
CA LEU A 64 -1.56 -4.77 -3.29
C LEU A 64 -2.17 -4.53 -1.90
N ILE A 65 -3.01 -3.51 -1.75
CA ILE A 65 -3.76 -3.26 -0.51
C ILE A 65 -4.66 -4.45 -0.20
N ASP A 66 -5.42 -4.95 -1.18
CA ASP A 66 -6.35 -6.06 -0.98
C ASP A 66 -5.64 -7.37 -0.67
N LYS A 67 -4.52 -7.65 -1.36
CA LYS A 67 -3.63 -8.77 -1.02
C LYS A 67 -3.11 -8.64 0.42
N GLY A 68 -2.69 -7.44 0.81
CA GLY A 68 -2.24 -7.16 2.18
C GLY A 68 -3.35 -7.33 3.23
N THR A 69 -4.59 -6.96 2.90
CA THR A 69 -5.76 -7.17 3.78
C THR A 69 -6.09 -8.65 3.94
N LYS A 70 -6.08 -9.43 2.84
CA LYS A 70 -6.26 -10.90 2.90
C LYS A 70 -5.20 -11.59 3.76
N LYS A 71 -3.99 -11.02 3.83
CA LYS A 71 -2.87 -11.51 4.66
C LYS A 71 -2.82 -10.88 6.06
N ASN A 72 -3.88 -10.18 6.49
CA ASN A 72 -3.96 -9.49 7.79
C ASN A 72 -2.88 -8.43 8.05
N VAL A 73 -2.23 -7.90 7.00
CA VAL A 73 -1.27 -6.80 7.13
C VAL A 73 -1.96 -5.47 7.37
N PHE A 74 -3.13 -5.27 6.75
CA PHE A 74 -3.98 -4.10 6.91
C PHE A 74 -5.36 -4.51 7.40
N HIS A 75 -5.85 -3.85 8.44
CA HIS A 75 -7.24 -3.97 8.84
C HIS A 75 -8.17 -3.47 7.72
N LYS A 76 -9.36 -4.09 7.57
CA LYS A 76 -10.34 -3.76 6.52
C LYS A 76 -10.65 -2.26 6.43
N ASN A 77 -10.84 -1.59 7.58
CA ASN A 77 -11.13 -0.16 7.63
C ASN A 77 -9.92 0.69 7.21
N ALA A 78 -8.70 0.26 7.54
CA ALA A 78 -7.49 0.97 7.13
C ALA A 78 -7.26 0.86 5.61
N ALA A 79 -7.54 -0.31 5.03
CA ALA A 79 -7.52 -0.51 3.59
C ALA A 79 -8.56 0.35 2.87
N ALA A 80 -9.81 0.35 3.36
CA ALA A 80 -10.89 1.18 2.83
C ALA A 80 -10.54 2.67 2.86
N ARG A 81 -10.03 3.19 3.99
CA ARG A 81 -9.61 4.60 4.10
C ARG A 81 -8.51 4.97 3.09
N LYS A 82 -7.53 4.09 2.86
CA LYS A 82 -6.48 4.33 1.87
C LYS A 82 -7.04 4.41 0.45
N LYS A 83 -7.95 3.50 0.09
CA LYS A 83 -8.62 3.51 -1.21
C LYS A 83 -9.45 4.78 -1.40
N ALA A 84 -10.24 5.16 -0.40
CA ALA A 84 -11.03 6.38 -0.42
C ALA A 84 -10.18 7.64 -0.62
N LYS A 85 -9.03 7.74 0.07
CA LYS A 85 -8.09 8.88 -0.09
C LYS A 85 -7.50 8.98 -1.50
N LEU A 86 -7.20 7.86 -2.14
CA LEU A 86 -6.68 7.86 -3.51
C LEU A 86 -7.77 8.25 -4.51
N ALA A 87 -8.99 7.71 -4.33
CA ALA A 87 -10.13 8.09 -5.14
C ALA A 87 -10.50 9.58 -4.99
N SER A 88 -10.46 10.14 -3.78
CA SER A 88 -10.72 11.56 -3.56
C SER A 88 -9.65 12.43 -4.20
N SER A 89 -8.38 12.00 -4.17
CA SER A 89 -7.28 12.74 -4.80
C SER A 89 -7.46 12.87 -6.32
N LEU A 90 -8.00 11.83 -6.97
CA LEU A 90 -8.29 11.84 -8.40
C LEU A 90 -9.51 12.69 -8.78
N LYS A 91 -10.48 12.87 -7.87
CA LYS A 91 -11.66 13.72 -8.12
C LYS A 91 -11.36 15.21 -8.03
N ILE A 92 -10.41 15.58 -7.16
CA ILE A 92 -10.00 16.98 -6.95
C ILE A 92 -9.07 17.46 -8.08
N SER A 93 -8.38 16.53 -8.76
CA SER A 93 -7.45 16.79 -9.86
C SER A 93 -8.12 16.78 -11.23
#